data_AF-A0A3R6LQL7-F1
#
_entry.id   AF-A0A3R6LQL7-F1
#
_cell.length_a   1.000
_cell.length_b   1.000
_cell.length_c   1.000
_cell.angle_alpha   90.00
_cell.angle_beta   90.00
_cell.angle_gamma   90.00
#
_symmetry.space_group_name_H-M   'P 1'
#
loop_
_entity.id
_entity.type
_entity.pdbx_description
1 polymer ?
#
loop_
_entity_poly.entity_id
_entity_poly.type
_entity_poly.pdbx_seq_one_letter_code
_entity_poly.pdbx_strand_id
1 'polypeptide(L)'
;MEWFRDDGCLTDEGLRALTAGQLDELGRLETAEHLSYCDACMDRYTALLTADALETPPRSMRGTVMSTIWVRLMQNTYGRVAVASVAAVLALSMWKAGTLGRITRLGSELNTILPPAQSQDAEPEPQKPEPLGEPVETRADRESAGKLPRPLQKLLDGVTNSPRTTPNT
;
A
#
# COMPACT_ATOMS: atom_id res chain seq x y z
N MET A 1 29.79 18.00 22.40
CA MET A 1 28.41 17.65 22.82
C MET A 1 28.03 18.39 24.11
N GLU A 2 28.38 19.67 24.23
CA GLU A 2 28.17 20.47 25.44
C GLU A 2 26.72 20.98 25.60
N TRP A 3 25.95 20.95 24.50
CA TRP A 3 24.57 21.43 24.43
C TRP A 3 23.52 20.35 24.74
N PHE A 4 23.95 19.12 24.97
CA PHE A 4 23.09 17.98 25.28
C PHE A 4 23.32 17.53 26.72
N ARG A 5 22.23 17.16 27.39
CA ARG A 5 22.24 16.56 28.72
C ARG A 5 22.47 15.05 28.61
N ASP A 6 22.76 14.42 29.74
CA ASP A 6 22.95 12.96 29.82
C ASP A 6 21.70 12.15 29.43
N ASP A 7 20.51 12.77 29.47
CA ASP A 7 19.25 12.19 29.00
C ASP A 7 19.05 12.28 27.48
N GLY A 8 20.04 12.82 26.75
CA GLY A 8 20.01 13.00 25.31
C GLY A 8 19.15 14.18 24.83
N CYS A 9 18.58 14.99 25.73
CA CYS A 9 17.84 16.19 25.37
C CYS A 9 18.71 17.45 25.37
N LEU A 10 18.28 18.51 24.70
CA LEU A 10 18.97 19.80 24.74
C LEU A 10 18.99 20.40 26.15
N THR A 11 20.13 20.97 26.55
CA THR A 11 20.24 21.83 27.72
C THR A 11 19.43 23.11 27.51
N ASP A 12 19.03 23.78 28.60
CA ASP A 12 18.35 25.08 28.48
C ASP A 12 19.27 26.12 27.84
N GLU A 13 20.57 26.02 28.11
CA GLU A 13 21.62 26.84 27.51
C GLU A 13 21.71 26.60 26.00
N GLY A 14 21.67 25.34 25.56
CA GLY A 14 21.64 24.98 24.14
C GLY A 14 20.41 25.51 23.42
N LEU A 15 19.23 25.46 24.07
CA LEU A 15 17.99 26.02 23.54
C LEU A 15 18.03 27.56 23.40
N ARG A 16 18.60 28.25 24.40
CA ARG A 16 18.78 29.71 24.32
C ARG A 16 19.81 30.10 23.28
N ALA A 17 20.93 29.37 23.20
CA ALA A 17 21.96 29.61 22.20
C ALA A 17 21.42 29.35 20.78
N LEU A 18 20.54 28.36 20.60
CA LEU A 18 19.84 28.10 19.33
C LEU A 18 18.94 29.29 18.95
N THR A 19 18.16 29.79 19.90
CA THR A 19 17.27 30.94 19.69
C THR A 19 18.05 32.23 19.40
N ALA A 20 19.20 32.40 20.05
CA ALA A 20 20.10 33.53 19.87
C ALA A 20 21.01 33.41 18.63
N GLY A 21 20.97 32.28 17.92
CA GLY A 21 21.84 32.02 16.75
C GLY A 21 23.33 31.94 17.10
N GLN A 22 23.66 31.53 18.33
CA GLN A 22 25.04 31.46 18.84
C GLN A 22 25.71 30.10 18.65
N LEU A 23 25.01 29.13 18.04
CA LEU A 23 25.60 27.83 17.72
C LEU A 23 26.53 27.96 16.52
N ASP A 24 27.61 27.18 16.57
CA ASP A 24 28.47 26.93 15.42
C ASP A 24 27.72 26.12 14.33
N GLU A 25 28.30 26.03 13.14
CA GLU A 25 27.64 25.39 11.99
C GLU A 25 27.30 23.91 12.26
N LEU A 26 28.20 23.19 12.94
CA LEU A 26 27.97 21.79 13.32
C LEU A 26 26.89 21.69 14.39
N GLY A 27 26.99 22.47 15.47
CA GLY A 27 25.98 22.49 16.52
C GLY A 27 24.60 22.84 15.98
N ARG A 28 24.50 23.78 15.04
CA ARG A 28 23.24 24.14 14.38
C ARG A 28 22.64 22.97 13.59
N LEU A 29 23.46 22.20 12.89
CA LEU A 29 23.01 21.01 12.17
C LEU A 29 22.55 19.91 13.13
N GLU A 30 23.36 19.61 14.15
CA GLU A 30 23.04 18.59 15.16
C GLU A 30 21.77 18.92 15.94
N THR A 31 21.59 20.19 16.33
CA THR A 31 20.37 20.63 17.02
C THR A 31 19.15 20.62 16.10
N ALA A 32 19.29 21.00 14.83
CA ALA A 32 18.20 20.91 13.86
C ALA A 32 17.76 19.46 13.61
N GLU A 33 18.72 18.55 13.48
CA GLU A 33 18.43 17.11 13.38
C GLU A 33 17.73 16.63 14.65
N HIS A 34 18.27 16.92 15.82
CA HIS A 34 17.66 16.51 17.09
C HIS A 34 16.23 17.02 17.25
N LEU A 35 15.98 18.28 16.90
CA LEU A 35 14.66 18.90 16.99
C LEU A 35 13.63 18.22 16.08
N SER A 36 14.07 17.62 14.96
CA SER A 36 13.20 16.85 14.06
C SER A 36 12.80 15.48 14.61
N TYR A 37 13.55 14.93 15.56
CA TYR A 37 13.31 13.60 16.13
C TYR A 37 12.81 13.60 17.58
N CYS A 38 13.05 14.68 18.33
CA CYS A 38 12.69 14.76 19.75
C CYS A 38 11.57 15.77 19.99
N ASP A 39 10.34 15.27 20.04
CA ASP A 39 9.13 16.06 20.33
C ASP A 39 9.26 16.86 21.63
N ALA A 40 9.89 16.30 22.67
CA ALA A 40 10.04 16.98 23.95
C ALA A 40 10.92 18.25 23.86
N CYS A 41 11.98 18.20 23.06
CA CYS A 41 12.81 19.38 22.79
C CYS A 41 12.10 20.36 21.86
N MET A 42 11.29 19.87 20.91
CA MET A 42 10.46 20.70 20.05
C MET A 42 9.40 21.49 20.84
N ASP A 43 8.74 20.86 21.81
CA ASP A 43 7.78 21.52 22.70
C ASP A 43 8.45 22.60 23.55
N ARG A 44 9.63 22.33 24.12
CA ARG A 44 10.41 23.33 24.87
C ARG A 44 10.87 24.50 23.99
N TYR A 45 11.31 24.22 22.77
CA TYR A 45 11.75 25.23 21.81
C TYR A 45 10.60 26.14 21.38
N THR A 46 9.45 25.54 21.04
CA THR A 46 8.26 26.31 20.67
C THR A 46 7.75 27.15 21.83
N ALA A 47 7.72 26.61 23.06
CA ALA A 47 7.36 27.38 24.25
C ALA A 47 8.28 28.59 24.50
N LEU A 48 9.60 28.44 24.26
CA LEU A 48 10.54 29.56 24.34
C LEU A 48 10.26 30.63 23.28
N LEU A 49 9.91 30.23 22.05
CA LEU A 49 9.58 31.16 20.96
C LEU A 49 8.26 31.90 21.17
N THR A 50 7.25 31.24 21.74
CA THR A 50 5.93 31.82 21.95
C THR A 50 5.80 32.61 23.25
N ALA A 51 6.84 32.59 24.10
CA ALA A 51 6.82 33.16 25.46
C ALA A 51 5.64 32.65 26.33
N ASP A 52 5.07 31.50 25.94
CA ASP A 52 3.92 30.90 26.57
C ASP A 52 4.23 29.42 26.78
N ALA A 53 4.09 28.94 28.01
CA ALA A 53 4.32 27.54 28.31
C ALA A 53 3.19 26.76 27.65
N LEU A 54 3.50 25.97 26.63
CA LEU A 54 2.54 25.00 26.10
C LEU A 54 2.07 24.14 27.28
N GLU A 55 0.81 24.31 27.68
CA GLU A 55 0.24 23.52 28.77
C GLU A 55 0.29 22.06 28.35
N THR A 56 1.05 21.26 29.10
CA THR A 56 1.04 19.81 28.90
C THR A 56 -0.34 19.30 29.27
N PRO A 57 -1.09 18.69 28.34
CA PRO A 57 -2.44 18.25 28.64
C PRO A 57 -2.38 17.23 29.78
N PRO A 58 -3.25 17.31 30.80
CA PRO A 58 -3.21 16.47 31.99
C PRO A 58 -3.41 14.98 31.68
N ARG A 59 -3.80 14.65 30.45
CA ARG A 59 -3.91 13.28 29.94
C ARG A 59 -3.29 13.20 28.56
N SER A 60 -2.52 12.15 28.30
CA SER A 60 -1.97 11.89 26.97
C SER A 60 -3.10 11.70 25.96
N MET A 61 -3.16 12.56 24.94
CA MET A 61 -4.11 12.40 23.83
C MET A 61 -3.69 11.31 22.84
N ARG A 62 -2.48 10.74 23.00
CA ARG A 62 -1.94 9.68 22.15
C ARG A 62 -2.90 8.50 22.02
N GLY A 63 -3.47 8.02 23.13
CA GLY A 63 -4.42 6.91 23.09
C GLY A 63 -5.66 7.19 22.24
N THR A 64 -6.23 8.40 22.37
CA THR A 64 -7.43 8.83 21.65
C THR A 64 -7.16 9.09 20.17
N VAL A 65 -6.04 9.73 19.84
CA VAL A 65 -5.65 9.99 18.45
C VAL A 65 -5.32 8.67 17.76
N MET A 66 -4.55 7.80 18.41
CA MET A 66 -4.15 6.54 17.82
C MET A 66 -5.33 5.57 17.66
N SER A 67 -6.29 5.57 18.59
CA SER A 67 -7.53 4.80 18.40
C SER A 67 -8.34 5.33 17.23
N THR A 68 -8.45 6.65 17.06
CA THR A 68 -9.16 7.26 15.92
C THR A 68 -8.48 6.96 14.59
N ILE A 69 -7.16 7.02 14.53
CA ILE A 69 -6.37 6.65 13.35
C ILE A 69 -6.55 5.17 13.04
N TRP A 70 -6.45 4.31 14.06
CA TRP A 70 -6.60 2.87 13.90
C TRP A 70 -7.99 2.50 13.38
N VAL A 71 -9.05 3.10 13.92
CA VAL A 71 -10.42 2.91 13.43
C VAL A 71 -10.54 3.28 11.95
N ARG A 72 -9.99 4.43 11.55
CA ARG A 72 -10.01 4.86 10.13
C ARG A 72 -9.22 3.94 9.23
N LEU A 73 -8.03 3.51 9.68
CA LEU A 73 -7.20 2.55 8.95
C LEU A 73 -7.96 1.23 8.75
N MET A 74 -8.59 0.73 9.82
CA MET A 74 -9.31 -0.53 9.79
C MET A 74 -10.56 -0.45 8.92
N GLN A 75 -11.32 0.65 8.97
CA GLN A 75 -12.47 0.88 8.09
C GLN A 75 -12.07 0.84 6.60
N ASN A 76 -10.93 1.42 6.24
CA ASN A 76 -10.42 1.38 4.86
C ASN A 76 -9.96 -0.03 4.44
N THR A 77 -9.40 -0.83 5.35
CA THR A 77 -8.91 -2.17 5.02
C THR A 77 -10.02 -3.23 4.98
N TYR A 78 -11.04 -3.14 5.84
CA TYR A 78 -12.14 -4.11 5.91
C TYR A 78 -12.82 -4.33 4.55
N GLY A 79 -13.12 -3.26 3.82
CA GLY A 79 -13.76 -3.37 2.50
C GLY A 79 -12.91 -4.12 1.47
N ARG A 80 -11.60 -3.84 1.44
CA ARG A 80 -10.67 -4.50 0.51
C ARG A 80 -10.42 -5.96 0.88
N VAL A 81 -10.26 -6.24 2.18
CA VAL A 81 -10.05 -7.60 2.68
C VAL A 81 -11.29 -8.47 2.45
N ALA A 82 -12.50 -7.93 2.61
CA ALA A 82 -13.74 -8.64 2.32
C ALA A 82 -13.87 -9.01 0.84
N VAL A 83 -13.57 -8.08 -0.08
CA VAL A 83 -13.62 -8.37 -1.53
C VAL A 83 -12.55 -9.40 -1.91
N ALA A 84 -11.32 -9.21 -1.43
CA ALA A 84 -10.22 -10.13 -1.70
C ALA A 84 -10.48 -11.54 -1.15
N SER A 85 -11.09 -11.66 0.04
CA SER A 85 -11.41 -12.96 0.64
C SER A 85 -12.49 -13.69 -0.16
N VAL A 86 -13.55 -13.01 -0.59
CA VAL A 86 -14.58 -13.59 -1.46
C VAL A 86 -13.97 -14.07 -2.79
N ALA A 87 -13.13 -13.24 -3.43
CA ALA A 87 -12.45 -13.61 -4.67
C ALA A 87 -11.54 -14.83 -4.49
N ALA A 88 -10.78 -14.90 -3.39
CA ALA A 88 -9.93 -16.04 -3.06
C ALA A 88 -10.74 -17.33 -2.83
N VAL A 89 -11.86 -17.24 -2.12
CA VAL A 89 -12.76 -18.38 -1.90
C VAL A 89 -13.34 -18.87 -3.22
N LEU A 90 -13.78 -17.97 -4.10
CA LEU A 90 -14.28 -18.34 -5.43
C LEU A 90 -13.20 -19.02 -6.27
N ALA A 91 -11.99 -18.43 -6.34
CA ALA A 91 -10.86 -19.00 -7.07
C ALA A 91 -10.51 -20.40 -6.53
N LEU A 92 -10.44 -20.56 -5.20
CA LEU A 92 -10.16 -21.84 -4.56
C LEU A 92 -11.29 -22.85 -4.81
N SER A 93 -12.55 -22.41 -4.81
CA SER A 93 -13.70 -23.27 -5.12
C SER A 93 -13.67 -23.77 -6.56
N MET A 94 -13.31 -22.91 -7.52
CA MET A 94 -13.14 -23.30 -8.93
C MET A 94 -11.96 -24.23 -9.12
N TRP A 95 -10.85 -23.97 -8.43
CA TRP A 95 -9.67 -24.84 -8.46
C TRP A 95 -9.98 -26.21 -7.87
N LYS A 96 -10.59 -26.26 -6.67
CA LYS A 96 -10.87 -27.52 -5.96
C LYS A 96 -12.00 -28.31 -6.59
N ALA A 97 -13.04 -27.65 -7.09
CA ALA A 97 -14.17 -28.33 -7.72
C ALA A 97 -13.88 -28.78 -9.15
N GLY A 98 -12.78 -28.32 -9.78
CA GLY A 98 -12.46 -28.64 -11.18
C GLY A 98 -13.67 -28.37 -12.07
N THR A 99 -13.85 -27.12 -12.49
CA THR A 99 -15.05 -26.55 -13.15
C THR A 99 -15.70 -27.35 -14.28
N LEU A 100 -15.16 -28.47 -14.74
CA LEU A 100 -15.77 -29.36 -15.72
C LEU A 100 -16.93 -30.21 -15.18
N GLY A 101 -16.94 -30.64 -13.91
CA GLY A 101 -17.94 -31.60 -13.41
C GLY A 101 -19.35 -31.04 -13.20
N ARG A 102 -19.49 -29.77 -12.79
CA ARG A 102 -20.81 -29.14 -12.55
C ARG A 102 -21.41 -28.52 -13.80
N ILE A 103 -20.60 -28.00 -14.72
CA ILE A 103 -21.09 -27.40 -15.98
C ILE A 103 -21.59 -28.49 -16.93
N THR A 104 -20.91 -29.64 -16.99
CA THR A 104 -21.35 -30.79 -17.81
C THR A 104 -22.64 -31.42 -17.29
N ARG A 105 -22.79 -31.57 -15.97
CA ARG A 105 -24.02 -32.14 -15.38
C ARG A 105 -25.22 -31.20 -15.51
N LEU A 106 -25.02 -29.88 -15.36
CA LEU A 106 -26.10 -28.91 -15.54
C LEU A 106 -26.48 -28.76 -17.02
N GLY A 107 -25.50 -28.79 -17.93
CA GLY A 107 -25.75 -28.83 -19.38
C GLY A 107 -26.44 -30.12 -19.85
N SER A 108 -26.11 -31.26 -19.24
CA SER A 108 -26.79 -32.54 -19.50
C SER A 108 -28.25 -32.53 -19.05
N GLU A 109 -28.55 -32.00 -17.86
CA GLU A 109 -29.93 -31.86 -17.35
C GLU A 109 -30.76 -30.92 -18.24
N LEU A 110 -30.18 -29.80 -18.69
CA LEU A 110 -30.85 -28.88 -19.63
C LEU A 110 -31.10 -29.49 -21.02
N ASN A 111 -30.18 -30.33 -21.52
CA ASN A 111 -30.37 -31.06 -22.79
C ASN A 111 -31.40 -32.19 -22.69
N THR A 112 -31.67 -32.70 -21.47
CA THR A 112 -32.65 -33.78 -21.26
C THR A 112 -34.08 -33.24 -21.11
N ILE A 113 -34.24 -31.96 -20.76
CA ILE A 113 -35.54 -31.30 -20.57
C ILE A 113 -35.98 -30.51 -21.83
N LEU A 114 -35.08 -30.20 -22.75
CA LEU A 114 -35.43 -29.56 -24.02
C LEU A 114 -35.52 -30.59 -25.16
N PRO A 115 -36.70 -30.78 -25.81
CA PRO A 115 -36.83 -31.77 -26.88
C PRO A 115 -35.99 -31.36 -28.11
N PRO A 116 -35.43 -32.33 -28.87
CA PRO A 116 -34.77 -32.03 -30.13
C PRO A 116 -35.82 -31.51 -31.11
N ALA A 117 -35.72 -30.23 -31.47
CA ALA A 117 -36.43 -29.71 -32.64
C ALA A 117 -35.92 -30.46 -33.87
N GLN A 118 -36.65 -31.50 -34.29
CA GLN A 118 -36.39 -32.16 -35.57
C GLN A 118 -37.03 -31.37 -36.71
N SER A 119 -36.21 -31.24 -37.76
CA SER A 119 -36.53 -31.10 -39.19
C SER A 119 -37.18 -29.80 -39.69
N GLN A 120 -36.43 -29.07 -40.52
CA GLN A 120 -36.78 -28.91 -41.94
C GLN A 120 -35.52 -28.72 -42.80
N ASP A 121 -35.54 -29.44 -43.92
CA ASP A 121 -34.52 -29.62 -44.94
C ASP A 121 -33.98 -28.34 -45.59
N ALA A 122 -32.68 -28.34 -45.91
CA ALA A 122 -32.11 -28.07 -47.24
C ALA A 122 -30.62 -27.70 -47.11
N GLU A 123 -29.74 -28.59 -47.56
CA GLU A 123 -28.35 -28.24 -47.87
C GLU A 123 -28.33 -27.45 -49.21
N PRO A 124 -27.51 -26.39 -49.32
CA PRO A 124 -26.32 -26.53 -50.16
C PRO A 124 -25.04 -25.94 -49.52
N GLU A 125 -24.01 -26.79 -49.45
CA GLU A 125 -22.54 -26.58 -49.47
C GLU A 125 -21.82 -25.44 -48.67
N PRO A 126 -20.54 -25.67 -48.31
CA PRO A 126 -19.88 -25.08 -47.15
C PRO A 126 -19.14 -23.78 -47.50
N GLN A 127 -19.47 -22.68 -46.80
CA GLN A 127 -18.68 -21.46 -46.86
C GLN A 127 -18.07 -21.15 -45.49
N LYS A 128 -16.78 -21.51 -45.41
CA LYS A 128 -15.72 -21.06 -44.50
C LYS A 128 -16.02 -19.72 -43.78
N PRO A 129 -15.95 -19.64 -42.44
CA PRO A 129 -15.95 -18.34 -41.77
C PRO A 129 -14.57 -17.67 -41.88
N GLU A 130 -14.54 -16.52 -42.55
CA GLU A 130 -13.45 -15.53 -42.53
C GLU A 130 -13.52 -14.71 -41.22
N PRO A 131 -12.39 -14.22 -40.65
CA PRO A 131 -12.24 -14.07 -39.21
C PRO A 131 -12.71 -12.73 -38.62
N LEU A 132 -13.12 -12.83 -37.36
CA LEU A 132 -12.91 -11.89 -36.25
C LEU A 132 -12.93 -10.37 -36.57
N GLY A 133 -14.03 -9.71 -36.21
CA GLY A 133 -13.99 -8.29 -35.87
C GLY A 133 -13.36 -8.11 -34.48
N GLU A 134 -12.22 -7.46 -34.41
CA GLU A 134 -11.54 -7.08 -33.17
C GLU A 134 -12.34 -6.02 -32.40
N PRO A 135 -12.43 -6.08 -31.06
CA PRO A 135 -12.88 -4.94 -30.27
C PRO A 135 -11.78 -3.87 -30.25
N VAL A 136 -12.19 -2.64 -30.53
CA VAL A 136 -11.36 -1.44 -30.61
C VAL A 136 -10.47 -1.26 -29.37
N GLU A 137 -9.16 -1.28 -29.58
CA GLU A 137 -8.14 -0.90 -28.59
C GLU A 137 -8.21 0.60 -28.30
N THR A 138 -8.43 0.97 -27.04
CA THR A 138 -8.28 2.34 -26.56
C THR A 138 -6.81 2.68 -26.35
N ARG A 139 -6.46 3.95 -26.60
CA ARG A 139 -5.08 4.48 -26.61
C ARG A 139 -4.33 4.31 -25.27
N ALA A 140 -5.02 3.99 -24.18
CA ALA A 140 -4.44 3.72 -22.87
C ALA A 140 -3.78 2.34 -22.77
N ASP A 141 -4.22 1.38 -23.57
CA ASP A 141 -3.76 -0.02 -23.51
C ASP A 141 -2.43 -0.20 -24.24
N ARG A 142 -2.18 0.61 -25.28
CA ARG A 142 -0.94 0.55 -26.09
C ARG A 142 0.32 1.05 -25.38
N GLU A 143 0.20 1.87 -24.32
CA GLU A 143 1.38 2.34 -23.57
C GLU A 143 1.76 1.42 -22.39
N SER A 144 0.85 0.56 -21.95
CA SER A 144 1.04 -0.36 -20.81
C SER A 144 1.37 -1.80 -21.20
N ALA A 145 1.26 -2.17 -22.48
CA ALA A 145 1.66 -3.48 -22.97
C ALA A 145 3.20 -3.61 -23.00
N GLY A 146 3.81 -3.85 -21.84
CA GLY A 146 5.21 -4.28 -21.72
C GLY A 146 6.10 -3.46 -20.78
N LYS A 147 5.61 -2.40 -20.13
CA LYS A 147 6.38 -1.65 -19.13
C LYS A 147 5.85 -1.93 -17.72
N LEU A 148 6.68 -2.55 -16.89
CA LEU A 148 6.41 -2.59 -15.45
C LEU A 148 6.26 -1.15 -14.93
N PRO A 149 5.24 -0.86 -14.10
CA PRO A 149 5.13 0.45 -13.47
C PRO A 149 6.40 0.73 -12.65
N ARG A 150 6.98 1.93 -12.81
CA ARG A 150 8.22 2.39 -12.13
C ARG A 150 8.35 2.01 -10.64
N PRO A 151 7.28 2.05 -9.81
CA PRO A 151 7.38 1.59 -8.43
C PRO A 151 7.68 0.10 -8.28
N LEU A 152 7.17 -0.76 -9.16
CA LEU A 152 7.48 -2.20 -9.14
C LEU A 152 8.90 -2.48 -9.63
N GLN A 153 9.39 -1.72 -10.62
CA GLN A 153 10.76 -1.90 -11.11
C GLN A 153 11.80 -1.54 -10.03
N LYS A 154 11.58 -0.46 -9.26
CA LYS A 154 12.41 -0.12 -8.09
C LYS A 154 12.42 -1.19 -6.99
N LEU A 155 11.30 -1.90 -6.80
CA LEU A 155 11.22 -2.98 -5.82
C LEU A 155 11.99 -4.21 -6.28
N LEU A 156 11.95 -4.55 -7.56
CA LEU A 156 12.75 -5.63 -8.12
C LEU A 156 14.25 -5.31 -8.07
N ASP A 157 14.67 -4.11 -8.47
CA ASP A 157 16.08 -3.71 -8.45
C ASP A 157 16.64 -3.60 -7.02
N GLY A 158 15.79 -3.24 -6.05
CA GLY A 158 16.13 -3.24 -4.63
C GLY A 158 16.30 -4.64 -4.04
N VAL A 159 15.55 -5.63 -4.55
CA VAL A 159 15.68 -7.02 -4.10
C VAL A 159 16.91 -7.71 -4.68
N THR A 160 17.35 -7.32 -5.89
CA THR A 160 18.50 -7.94 -6.56
C THR A 160 19.85 -7.40 -6.10
N ASN A 161 19.91 -6.23 -5.45
CA ASN A 161 21.17 -5.60 -5.02
C ASN A 161 21.52 -5.79 -3.53
N SER A 162 20.94 -6.79 -2.84
CA SER A 162 21.36 -7.10 -1.47
C SER A 162 22.72 -7.84 -1.49
N PRO A 163 23.81 -7.26 -0.94
CA PRO A 163 25.11 -7.93 -0.92
C PRO A 163 25.04 -9.15 0.00
N ARG A 164 25.29 -10.32 -0.59
CA ARG A 164 25.54 -11.58 0.09
C ARG A 164 26.73 -11.43 1.03
N THR A 165 26.48 -11.23 2.32
CA THR A 165 27.49 -11.34 3.37
C THR A 165 27.96 -12.79 3.44
N THR A 166 29.18 -13.05 2.96
CA THR A 166 29.90 -14.29 3.20
C THR A 166 30.35 -14.34 4.65
N PRO A 167 30.15 -15.44 5.39
CA PRO A 167 30.79 -15.62 6.68
C PRO A 167 32.25 -15.97 6.42
N ASN A 168 33.18 -15.24 7.05
CA ASN A 168 34.57 -15.66 7.09
C ASN A 168 34.97 -15.83 8.56
N THR A 169 35.47 -17.04 8.81
CA THR A 169 36.24 -17.63 9.91
C THR A 169 36.70 -16.71 11.03
#